data_AF-A0A967L236-F1
#
_entry.id   AF-A0A967L236-F1
#
_cell.length_a   1.000
_cell.length_b   1.000
_cell.length_c   1.000
_cell.angle_alpha   90.00
_cell.angle_beta   90.00
_cell.angle_gamma   90.00
#
_symmetry.space_group_name_H-M   'P 1'
#
loop_
_entity.id
_entity.type
_entity.pdbx_description
1 polymer ?
#
loop_
_entity_poly.entity_id
_entity_poly.type
_entity_poly.pdbx_seq_one_letter_code
_entity_poly.pdbx_strand_id
1 'polypeptide(L)'
;ATAPGEDEETEELDLEPSVDTRTDDPVRMYLREMGYIKLLTREEEVEISKRIEEGQREMIEVLSRSPLVARYLLGLGAKLRNSKIKVQEIISGMDEDDNVIEEESVAVDKVLDALERVQGAWGKLEKLKAKKKPAAKDAEQARKLRAEMAEGIKSINFNSRQIDAMCQVMLQHRDK
;
A
#
# COMPACT_ATOMS: atom_id res chain seq x y z
N ALA A 1 -29.74 -5.21 54.53
CA ALA A 1 -28.68 -4.37 53.95
C ALA A 1 -28.80 -4.51 52.45
N THR A 2 -29.41 -3.53 51.81
CA THR A 2 -29.74 -3.56 50.38
C THR A 2 -29.05 -2.34 49.78
N ALA A 3 -28.03 -2.56 48.96
CA ALA A 3 -27.39 -1.51 48.18
C ALA A 3 -28.17 -1.33 46.88
N PRO A 4 -28.52 -0.10 46.45
CA PRO A 4 -29.16 0.13 45.16
C PRO A 4 -28.11 0.11 44.04
N GLY A 5 -28.49 -0.45 42.90
CA GLY A 5 -27.73 -0.36 41.66
C GLY A 5 -27.80 1.08 41.13
N GLU A 6 -26.66 1.58 40.70
CA GLU A 6 -26.55 2.82 39.94
C GLU A 6 -26.76 2.47 38.47
N ASP A 7 -27.98 2.67 38.00
CA ASP A 7 -28.32 2.70 36.58
C ASP A 7 -27.70 3.97 35.99
N GLU A 8 -26.63 3.83 35.21
CA GLU A 8 -26.09 4.92 34.38
C GLU A 8 -27.10 5.22 33.26
N GLU A 9 -28.03 6.15 33.52
CA GLU A 9 -28.83 6.80 32.48
C GLU A 9 -27.90 7.51 31.51
N THR A 10 -27.70 6.88 30.34
CA THR A 10 -27.15 7.57 29.17
C THR A 10 -28.23 8.55 28.70
N GLU A 11 -28.05 9.85 28.99
CA GLU A 11 -28.88 10.91 28.42
C GLU A 11 -28.80 10.82 26.89
N GLU A 12 -29.84 10.24 26.29
CA GLU A 12 -30.07 10.22 24.87
C GLU A 12 -30.36 11.66 24.44
N LEU A 13 -29.35 12.34 23.89
CA LEU A 13 -29.49 13.69 23.33
C LEU A 13 -30.44 13.64 22.14
N ASP A 14 -31.71 13.91 22.42
CA ASP A 14 -32.78 14.00 21.44
C ASP A 14 -32.57 15.22 20.54
N LEU A 15 -31.90 15.01 19.41
CA LEU A 15 -31.69 15.98 18.34
C LEU A 15 -32.93 16.02 17.42
N GLU A 16 -34.11 16.33 17.98
CA GLU A 16 -35.28 16.61 17.14
C GLU A 16 -35.04 17.86 16.27
N PRO A 17 -35.56 17.88 15.02
CA PRO A 17 -35.32 18.96 14.08
C PRO A 17 -36.22 20.15 14.44
N SER A 18 -35.84 20.92 15.45
CA SER A 18 -36.37 22.27 15.60
C SER A 18 -35.81 23.12 14.44
N VAL A 19 -36.68 23.33 13.46
CA VAL A 19 -36.48 24.27 12.36
C VAL A 19 -36.46 25.68 12.96
N ASP A 20 -35.30 26.13 13.44
CA ASP A 20 -35.09 27.54 13.76
C ASP A 20 -33.74 28.02 13.23
N THR A 21 -33.83 28.54 12.00
CA THR A 21 -33.22 29.77 11.50
C THR A 21 -31.95 30.31 12.16
N ARG A 22 -30.91 30.49 11.32
CA ARG A 22 -29.76 31.42 11.45
C ARG A 22 -28.62 31.05 12.41
N THR A 23 -27.87 30.02 12.06
CA THR A 23 -26.45 29.96 12.45
C THR A 23 -25.59 29.59 11.23
N ASP A 24 -25.05 30.61 10.56
CA ASP A 24 -23.90 30.51 9.64
C ASP A 24 -22.58 30.31 10.41
N ASP A 25 -22.64 29.80 11.64
CA ASP A 25 -21.44 29.53 12.43
C ASP A 25 -20.81 28.23 11.92
N PRO A 26 -19.64 28.30 11.26
CA PRO A 26 -18.99 27.12 10.68
C PRO A 26 -18.65 26.06 11.74
N VAL A 27 -18.44 26.49 13.00
CA VAL A 27 -18.14 25.58 14.11
C VAL A 27 -19.39 24.80 14.52
N ARG A 28 -20.54 25.48 14.66
CA ARG A 28 -21.82 24.79 14.94
C ARG A 28 -22.22 23.86 13.81
N MET A 29 -22.00 24.28 12.56
CA MET A 29 -22.24 23.43 11.39
C MET A 29 -21.37 22.17 11.44
N TYR A 30 -20.07 22.31 11.72
CA TYR A 30 -19.14 21.20 11.83
C TYR A 30 -19.46 20.25 12.99
N LEU A 31 -19.76 20.78 14.18
CA LEU A 31 -20.10 19.95 15.36
C LEU A 31 -21.41 19.18 15.16
N ARG A 32 -22.40 19.81 14.52
CA ARG A 32 -23.63 19.12 14.15
C ARG A 32 -23.33 17.98 13.16
N GLU A 33 -22.56 18.26 12.12
CA GLU A 33 -22.20 17.25 11.10
C GLU A 33 -21.36 16.11 11.70
N MET A 34 -20.36 16.41 12.53
CA MET A 34 -19.57 15.40 13.24
C MET A 34 -20.41 14.59 14.23
N GLY A 35 -21.36 15.20 14.92
CA GLY A 35 -22.25 14.53 15.87
C GLY A 35 -23.21 13.53 15.22
N TYR A 36 -23.47 13.66 13.92
CA TYR A 36 -24.25 12.68 13.15
C TYR A 36 -23.42 11.48 12.66
N ILE A 37 -22.08 11.58 12.62
CA ILE A 37 -21.21 10.48 12.21
C ILE A 37 -20.98 9.58 13.42
N LYS A 38 -21.52 8.36 13.36
CA LYS A 38 -21.28 7.34 14.39
C LYS A 38 -19.79 7.01 14.44
N LEU A 39 -19.24 6.91 15.65
CA LEU A 39 -17.90 6.40 15.87
C LEU A 39 -17.85 4.92 15.47
N LEU A 40 -16.68 4.49 14.98
CA LEU A 40 -16.45 3.10 14.63
C LEU A 40 -16.40 2.23 15.89
N THR A 41 -17.03 1.06 15.84
CA THR A 41 -16.74 0.01 16.82
C THR A 41 -15.38 -0.61 16.55
N ARG A 42 -14.83 -1.30 17.55
CA ARG A 42 -13.58 -2.06 17.36
C ARG A 42 -13.69 -3.07 16.21
N GLU A 43 -14.85 -3.70 16.01
CA GLU A 43 -15.03 -4.62 14.87
C GLU A 43 -15.00 -3.87 13.53
N GLU A 44 -15.64 -2.70 13.45
CA GLU A 44 -15.67 -1.87 12.25
C GLU A 44 -14.28 -1.33 11.89
N GLU A 45 -13.48 -0.92 12.88
CA GLU A 45 -12.07 -0.53 12.68
C GLU A 45 -11.24 -1.68 12.08
N VAL A 46 -11.43 -2.90 12.60
CA VAL A 46 -10.73 -4.10 12.10
C VAL A 46 -11.19 -4.45 10.68
N GLU A 47 -12.49 -4.33 10.39
CA GLU A 47 -13.03 -4.59 9.05
C GLU A 47 -12.47 -3.61 8.01
N ILE A 48 -12.45 -2.32 8.34
CA ILE A 48 -11.88 -1.28 7.48
C ILE A 48 -10.39 -1.56 7.24
N SER A 49 -9.65 -1.91 8.29
CA SER A 49 -8.21 -2.22 8.18
C SER A 49 -7.96 -3.40 7.23
N LYS A 50 -8.70 -4.49 7.40
CA LYS A 50 -8.61 -5.66 6.50
C LYS A 50 -8.92 -5.31 5.05
N ARG A 51 -9.93 -4.49 4.82
CA ARG A 51 -10.32 -4.05 3.47
C ARG A 51 -9.23 -3.18 2.82
N ILE A 52 -8.57 -2.32 3.60
CA ILE A 52 -7.43 -1.52 3.11
C ILE A 52 -6.25 -2.42 2.76
N GLU A 53 -5.89 -3.37 3.63
CA GLU A 53 -4.81 -4.32 3.39
C GLU A 53 -5.06 -5.20 2.16
N GLU A 54 -6.29 -5.69 1.99
CA GLU A 54 -6.69 -6.47 0.82
C GLU A 54 -6.57 -5.63 -0.46
N GLY A 55 -7.06 -4.39 -0.45
CA GLY A 55 -6.92 -3.47 -1.58
C GLY A 55 -5.45 -3.20 -1.93
N GLN A 56 -4.58 -3.01 -0.93
CA GLN A 56 -3.14 -2.85 -1.17
C GLN A 56 -2.51 -4.11 -1.77
N ARG A 57 -2.88 -5.30 -1.29
CA ARG A 57 -2.41 -6.57 -1.84
C ARG A 57 -2.84 -6.77 -3.29
N GLU A 58 -4.09 -6.44 -3.62
CA GLU A 58 -4.60 -6.48 -4.99
C GLU A 58 -3.85 -5.51 -5.92
N MET A 59 -3.57 -4.29 -5.44
CA MET A 59 -2.75 -3.34 -6.20
C MET A 59 -1.37 -3.91 -6.49
N ILE A 60 -0.67 -4.45 -5.49
CA ILE A 60 0.66 -5.06 -5.68
C ILE A 60 0.58 -6.25 -6.65
N GLU A 61 -0.46 -7.08 -6.59
CA GLU A 61 -0.66 -8.19 -7.54
C GLU A 61 -0.71 -7.69 -8.98
N VAL A 62 -1.42 -6.60 -9.25
CA VAL A 62 -1.55 -6.03 -10.61
C VAL A 62 -0.26 -5.35 -11.03
N LEU A 63 0.31 -4.51 -10.15
CA LEU A 63 1.52 -3.73 -10.41
C LEU A 63 2.75 -4.62 -10.65
N SER A 64 2.88 -5.73 -9.91
CA SER A 64 4.00 -6.68 -10.03
C SER A 64 4.12 -7.34 -11.41
N ARG A 65 3.01 -7.40 -12.16
CA ARG A 65 2.98 -7.97 -13.52
C ARG A 65 3.42 -6.97 -14.59
N SER A 66 3.53 -5.69 -14.24
CA SER A 66 3.84 -4.61 -15.18
C SER A 66 5.35 -4.49 -15.42
N PRO A 67 5.82 -4.53 -16.69
CA PRO A 67 7.23 -4.33 -16.98
C PRO A 67 7.70 -2.89 -16.71
N LEU A 68 6.78 -1.92 -16.73
CA LEU A 68 7.11 -0.52 -16.41
C LEU A 68 7.45 -0.34 -14.94
N VAL A 69 6.66 -0.99 -14.08
CA VAL A 69 6.88 -1.01 -12.63
C VAL A 69 8.21 -1.67 -12.30
N ALA A 70 8.51 -2.83 -12.92
CA ALA A 70 9.80 -3.48 -12.74
C ALA A 70 10.98 -2.54 -13.10
N ARG A 71 10.90 -1.82 -14.22
CA ARG A 71 11.95 -0.88 -14.62
C ARG A 71 12.09 0.31 -13.66
N TYR A 72 10.97 0.83 -13.16
CA TYR A 72 10.97 1.87 -12.13
C TYR A 72 11.67 1.38 -10.85
N LEU A 73 11.30 0.20 -10.36
CA LEU A 73 11.86 -0.40 -9.14
C LEU A 73 13.35 -0.70 -9.26
N LEU A 74 13.83 -1.16 -10.43
CA LEU A 74 15.26 -1.33 -10.68
C LEU A 74 16.03 0.00 -10.59
N GLY A 75 15.43 1.09 -11.10
CA GLY A 75 15.98 2.44 -10.93
C GLY A 75 16.00 2.89 -9.47
N LEU A 76 14.97 2.52 -8.70
CA LEU A 76 14.88 2.79 -7.26
C LEU A 76 15.96 2.03 -6.49
N GLY A 77 16.19 0.74 -6.80
CA GLY A 77 17.25 -0.06 -6.22
C GLY A 77 18.65 0.52 -6.45
N ALA A 78 18.90 1.09 -7.63
CA ALA A 78 20.14 1.80 -7.91
C ALA A 78 20.30 3.10 -7.08
N LYS A 79 19.19 3.80 -6.78
CA LYS A 79 19.22 4.97 -5.88
C LYS A 79 19.48 4.55 -4.43
N LEU A 80 18.84 3.46 -3.99
CA LEU A 80 19.03 2.89 -2.65
C LEU A 80 20.48 2.45 -2.43
N ARG A 81 21.07 1.72 -3.39
CA ARG A 81 22.47 1.29 -3.36
C ARG A 81 23.47 2.45 -3.27
N ASN A 82 23.11 3.58 -3.89
CA ASN A 82 23.93 4.81 -3.87
C ASN A 82 23.58 5.74 -2.70
N SER A 83 22.80 5.28 -1.72
CA SER A 83 22.36 6.04 -0.55
C SER A 83 21.67 7.37 -0.90
N LYS A 84 21.00 7.45 -2.06
CA LYS A 84 20.27 8.65 -2.51
C LYS A 84 18.86 8.75 -1.94
N ILE A 85 18.33 7.62 -1.46
CA ILE A 85 17.02 7.48 -0.83
C ILE A 85 17.19 6.55 0.36
N LYS A 86 16.34 6.70 1.38
CA LYS A 86 16.32 5.79 2.53
C LYS A 86 15.42 4.59 2.26
N VAL A 87 15.69 3.47 2.93
CA VAL A 87 14.84 2.27 2.82
C VAL A 87 13.43 2.50 3.38
N GLN A 88 13.29 3.36 4.40
CA GLN A 88 12.00 3.81 4.96
C GLN A 88 11.11 4.51 3.92
N GLU A 89 11.71 5.13 2.89
CA GLU A 89 10.93 5.72 1.80
C GLU A 89 10.34 4.65 0.88
N ILE A 90 10.80 3.40 0.97
CA ILE A 90 10.40 2.28 0.11
C ILE A 90 9.45 1.33 0.82
N ILE A 91 9.81 0.90 2.04
CA ILE A 91 9.09 -0.17 2.75
C ILE A 91 8.24 0.37 3.92
N SER A 92 7.21 -0.39 4.29
CA SER A 92 6.37 -0.15 5.47
C SER A 92 6.87 -0.96 6.67
N GLY A 93 6.55 -0.52 7.89
CA GLY A 93 6.87 -1.25 9.13
C GLY A 93 8.28 -1.02 9.66
N MET A 94 8.84 0.18 9.42
CA MET A 94 10.09 0.65 10.04
C MET A 94 9.86 1.79 11.04
N ASP A 95 8.59 2.04 11.39
CA ASP A 95 8.23 3.06 12.38
C ASP A 95 8.53 2.53 13.78
N GLU A 96 8.92 3.43 14.70
CA GLU A 96 9.43 3.10 16.05
C GLU A 96 8.43 2.32 16.93
N ASP A 97 7.16 2.25 16.55
CA ASP A 97 6.08 1.55 17.27
C ASP A 97 5.96 0.05 16.90
N ASP A 98 6.59 -0.41 15.82
CA ASP A 98 6.70 -1.83 15.50
C ASP A 98 7.86 -2.44 16.31
N ASN A 99 7.56 -3.27 17.30
CA ASN A 99 8.52 -3.97 18.19
C ASN A 99 9.51 -4.92 17.47
N VAL A 100 9.64 -4.84 16.14
CA VAL A 100 10.61 -5.53 15.31
C VAL A 100 11.34 -4.47 14.47
N ILE A 101 12.24 -3.72 15.10
CA ILE A 101 13.20 -2.90 14.34
C ILE A 101 14.16 -3.90 13.67
N GLU A 102 13.86 -4.27 12.43
CA GLU A 102 14.90 -4.77 11.55
C GLU A 102 15.94 -3.66 11.42
N GLU A 103 17.20 -3.96 11.73
CA GLU A 103 18.29 -3.02 11.54
C GLU A 103 18.22 -2.48 10.10
N GLU A 104 18.35 -1.16 9.91
CA GLU A 104 18.16 -0.50 8.60
C GLU A 104 19.01 -1.18 7.51
N SER A 105 20.20 -1.66 7.88
CA SER A 105 21.10 -2.45 7.04
C SER A 105 20.44 -3.74 6.52
N VAL A 106 19.79 -4.52 7.38
CA VAL A 106 19.11 -5.77 7.03
C VAL A 106 17.93 -5.50 6.10
N ALA A 107 17.17 -4.45 6.34
CA ALA A 107 16.06 -4.05 5.47
C ALA A 107 16.56 -3.63 4.08
N VAL A 108 17.64 -2.85 4.01
CA VAL A 108 18.31 -2.48 2.76
C VAL A 108 18.73 -3.73 1.98
N ASP A 109 19.42 -4.67 2.64
CA ASP A 109 19.91 -5.89 2.02
C ASP A 109 18.77 -6.74 1.45
N LYS A 110 17.68 -6.93 2.21
CA LYS A 110 16.49 -7.66 1.74
C LYS A 110 15.86 -7.03 0.50
N VAL A 111 15.73 -5.71 0.48
CA VAL A 111 15.17 -4.98 -0.68
C VAL A 111 16.10 -5.10 -1.88
N LEU A 112 17.41 -4.93 -1.68
CA LEU A 112 18.39 -5.06 -2.76
C LEU A 112 18.43 -6.49 -3.32
N ASP A 113 18.40 -7.51 -2.48
CA ASP A 113 18.35 -8.92 -2.89
C ASP A 113 17.11 -9.22 -3.73
N ALA A 114 15.95 -8.73 -3.32
CA ALA A 114 14.71 -8.88 -4.08
C ALA A 114 14.81 -8.19 -5.46
N LEU A 115 15.34 -6.98 -5.51
CA LEU A 115 15.54 -6.23 -6.75
C LEU A 115 16.61 -6.85 -7.66
N GLU A 116 17.64 -7.48 -7.11
CA GLU A 116 18.64 -8.21 -7.90
C GLU A 116 18.04 -9.45 -8.59
N ARG A 117 17.15 -10.18 -7.91
CA ARG A 117 16.38 -11.28 -8.54
C ARG A 117 15.54 -10.76 -9.70
N VAL A 118 14.84 -9.65 -9.50
CA VAL A 118 14.05 -8.97 -10.56
C VAL A 118 14.96 -8.57 -11.72
N GLN A 119 16.13 -7.99 -11.45
CA GLN A 119 17.10 -7.59 -12.48
C GLN A 119 17.62 -8.78 -13.29
N GLY A 120 17.93 -9.89 -12.62
CA GLY A 120 18.39 -11.12 -13.26
C GLY A 120 17.33 -11.71 -14.19
N ALA A 121 16.08 -11.77 -13.74
CA ALA A 121 14.96 -12.23 -14.56
C ALA A 121 14.65 -11.27 -15.72
N TRP A 122 14.74 -9.95 -15.50
CA TRP A 122 14.59 -8.93 -16.54
C TRP A 122 15.63 -9.07 -17.65
N GLY A 123 16.90 -9.24 -17.30
CA GLY A 123 17.98 -9.41 -18.27
C GLY A 123 17.83 -10.69 -19.12
N LYS A 124 17.34 -11.78 -18.52
CA LYS A 124 16.98 -13.01 -19.27
C LYS A 124 15.82 -12.75 -20.23
N LEU A 125 14.82 -12.00 -19.80
CA LEU A 125 13.64 -11.65 -20.61
C LEU A 125 14.01 -10.77 -21.81
N GLU A 126 14.92 -9.80 -21.65
CA GLU A 126 15.41 -8.98 -22.77
C GLU A 126 16.15 -9.81 -23.81
N LYS A 127 17.02 -10.74 -23.38
CA LYS A 127 17.72 -11.66 -24.30
C LYS A 127 16.76 -12.54 -25.09
N LEU A 128 15.67 -12.99 -24.47
CA LEU A 128 14.62 -13.75 -25.16
C LEU A 128 13.85 -12.90 -26.17
N LYS A 129 13.49 -11.66 -25.81
CA LYS A 129 12.80 -10.72 -26.72
C LYS A 129 13.66 -10.32 -27.93
N ALA A 130 14.98 -10.30 -27.80
CA ALA A 130 15.90 -9.97 -28.88
C ALA A 130 15.96 -11.04 -30.00
N LYS A 131 15.40 -12.24 -29.78
CA LYS A 131 15.36 -13.30 -30.80
C LYS A 131 14.31 -12.98 -31.88
N LYS A 132 14.71 -12.97 -33.15
CA LYS A 132 13.85 -12.63 -34.32
C LYS A 132 12.67 -13.60 -34.56
N LYS A 133 12.74 -14.84 -34.10
CA LYS A 133 11.65 -15.84 -34.17
C LYS A 133 11.49 -16.51 -32.81
N PRO A 134 10.47 -16.15 -32.02
CA PRO A 134 10.23 -16.81 -30.74
C PRO A 134 9.66 -18.21 -30.98
N ALA A 135 10.28 -19.23 -30.41
CA ALA A 135 9.70 -20.56 -30.33
C ALA A 135 8.59 -20.58 -29.26
N ALA A 136 7.67 -21.56 -29.34
CA ALA A 136 6.67 -21.77 -28.29
C ALA A 136 7.31 -21.96 -26.90
N LYS A 137 8.49 -22.57 -26.85
CA LYS A 137 9.31 -22.71 -25.63
C LYS A 137 9.82 -21.37 -25.09
N ASP A 138 10.15 -20.41 -25.96
CA ASP A 138 10.58 -19.07 -25.52
C ASP A 138 9.42 -18.28 -24.91
N ALA A 139 8.18 -18.47 -25.42
CA ALA A 139 6.98 -17.85 -24.85
C ALA A 139 6.67 -18.40 -23.43
N GLU A 140 6.83 -19.71 -23.24
CA GLU A 140 6.69 -20.35 -21.92
C GLU A 140 7.77 -19.85 -20.95
N GLN A 141 9.03 -19.77 -21.39
CA GLN A 141 10.13 -19.22 -20.61
C GLN A 141 9.90 -17.75 -20.24
N ALA A 142 9.42 -16.92 -21.18
CA ALA A 142 9.09 -15.54 -20.91
C ALA A 142 7.97 -15.40 -19.87
N ARG A 143 6.97 -16.29 -19.89
CA ARG A 143 5.92 -16.33 -18.86
C ARG A 143 6.49 -16.69 -17.49
N LYS A 144 7.38 -17.70 -17.42
CA LYS A 144 8.07 -18.09 -16.18
C LYS A 144 8.91 -16.94 -15.60
N LEU A 145 9.68 -16.25 -16.44
CA LEU A 145 10.49 -15.10 -16.02
C LEU A 145 9.64 -13.92 -15.54
N ARG A 146 8.48 -13.66 -16.18
CA ARG A 146 7.53 -12.66 -15.70
C ARG A 146 6.94 -13.02 -14.34
N ALA A 147 6.64 -14.29 -14.11
CA ALA A 147 6.19 -14.76 -12.80
C ALA A 147 7.29 -14.62 -11.73
N GLU A 148 8.54 -14.98 -12.06
CA GLU A 148 9.70 -14.81 -11.17
C GLU A 148 9.90 -13.33 -10.79
N MET A 149 9.80 -12.41 -11.75
CA MET A 149 9.84 -10.97 -11.47
C MET A 149 8.68 -10.52 -10.58
N ALA A 150 7.46 -10.99 -10.87
CA ALA A 150 6.28 -10.62 -10.08
C ALA A 150 6.43 -11.09 -8.62
N GLU A 151 6.90 -12.32 -8.39
CA GLU A 151 7.16 -12.82 -7.04
C GLU A 151 8.26 -12.03 -6.31
N GLY A 152 9.34 -11.66 -7.00
CA GLY A 152 10.38 -10.79 -6.42
C GLY A 152 9.83 -9.42 -6.00
N ILE A 153 8.93 -8.84 -6.79
CA ILE A 153 8.28 -7.57 -6.44
C ILE A 153 7.32 -7.76 -5.26
N LYS A 154 6.51 -8.82 -5.24
CA LYS A 154 5.56 -9.11 -4.15
C LYS A 154 6.23 -9.38 -2.80
N SER A 155 7.47 -9.86 -2.79
CA SER A 155 8.21 -10.09 -1.55
C SER A 155 8.63 -8.82 -0.82
N ILE A 156 8.52 -7.64 -1.45
CA ILE A 156 8.86 -6.36 -0.85
C ILE A 156 7.60 -5.74 -0.23
N ASN A 157 7.68 -5.40 1.05
CA ASN A 157 6.58 -4.74 1.78
C ASN A 157 6.56 -3.23 1.49
N PHE A 158 6.05 -2.83 0.32
CA PHE A 158 6.03 -1.41 -0.07
C PHE A 158 5.13 -0.55 0.83
N ASN A 159 5.58 0.66 1.15
CA ASN A 159 4.72 1.65 1.78
C ASN A 159 3.67 2.22 0.78
N SER A 160 2.63 2.87 1.31
CA SER A 160 1.55 3.43 0.50
C SER A 160 2.05 4.44 -0.55
N ARG A 161 3.06 5.27 -0.19
CA ARG A 161 3.65 6.25 -1.11
C ARG A 161 4.28 5.60 -2.33
N GLN A 162 4.96 4.46 -2.17
CA GLN A 162 5.53 3.74 -3.30
C GLN A 162 4.47 3.05 -4.15
N ILE A 163 3.40 2.53 -3.54
CA ILE A 163 2.28 1.96 -4.30
C ILE A 163 1.67 3.03 -5.21
N ASP A 164 1.43 4.23 -4.68
CA ASP A 164 0.93 5.35 -5.47
C ASP A 164 1.91 5.79 -6.57
N ALA A 165 3.21 5.85 -6.27
CA ALA A 165 4.23 6.18 -7.26
C ALA A 165 4.26 5.16 -8.42
N MET A 166 4.13 3.86 -8.12
CA MET A 166 4.02 2.82 -9.14
C MET A 166 2.76 2.97 -10.00
N CYS A 167 1.62 3.29 -9.38
CA CYS A 167 0.37 3.61 -10.09
C CYS A 167 0.53 4.81 -11.02
N GLN A 168 1.17 5.89 -10.55
CA GLN A 168 1.44 7.08 -11.36
C GLN A 168 2.31 6.77 -12.58
N VAL A 169 3.35 5.95 -12.41
CA VAL A 169 4.21 5.49 -13.52
C VAL A 169 3.40 4.76 -14.59
N MET A 170 2.41 3.95 -14.18
CA MET A 170 1.53 3.25 -15.12
C MET A 170 0.56 4.21 -15.83
N LEU A 171 -0.05 5.15 -15.11
CA LEU A 171 -0.98 6.13 -15.68
C LEU A 171 -0.29 7.05 -16.69
N GLN A 172 0.88 7.60 -16.34
CA GLN A 172 1.64 8.50 -17.23
C GLN A 172 2.11 7.84 -18.54
N HIS A 173 2.25 6.52 -18.56
CA HIS A 173 2.59 5.79 -19.78
C HIS A 173 1.35 5.39 -20.60
N ARG A 174 0.16 5.36 -20.00
CA ARG A 174 -1.09 5.13 -20.73
C ARG A 174 -1.50 6.33 -21.57
N ASP A 175 -1.12 7.53 -21.14
CA ASP A 175 -1.47 8.80 -21.80
C ASP A 175 -0.47 9.22 -22.92
N LYS A 176 0.48 8.34 -23.28
CA LYS A 176 1.44 8.54 -24.38
C LYS A 176 1.28 7.45 -25.43
#